data_AF-A0A438BW79-F1
#
_entry.id   AF-A0A438BW79-F1
#
_cell.length_a   1.000
_cell.length_b   1.000
_cell.length_c   1.000
_cell.angle_alpha   90.00
_cell.angle_beta   90.00
_cell.angle_gamma   90.00
#
_symmetry.space_group_name_H-M   'P 1'
#
loop_
_entity.id
_entity.type
_entity.pdbx_description
1 polymer ?
#
loop_
_entity_poly.entity_id
_entity_poly.type
_entity_poly.pdbx_seq_one_letter_code
_entity_poly.pdbx_strand_id
1 'polypeptide(L)' 'MPKVMLIVSAEMRNIALLQPQASSDDTTINYFFQAECEQCDWVSLEEVCVSLRVKEKPTIGSRRRNHNNASLRVGYIT' A
#
# COMPACT_ATOMS: atom_id res chain seq x y z
N MET A 1 -4.72 -15.36 -1.21
CA MET A 1 -4.29 -14.06 -0.68
C MET A 1 -5.10 -13.75 0.56
N PRO A 2 -4.47 -13.74 1.74
CA PRO A 2 -5.12 -13.28 2.97
C PRO A 2 -5.48 -11.80 2.85
N LYS A 3 -6.57 -11.40 3.50
CA LYS A 3 -6.93 -9.99 3.65
C LYS A 3 -6.30 -9.48 4.94
N VAL A 4 -5.53 -8.41 4.84
CA VAL A 4 -4.90 -7.74 5.98
C VAL A 4 -5.64 -6.43 6.27
N MET A 5 -5.80 -6.08 7.53
CA MET A 5 -6.47 -4.84 7.97
C MET A 5 -5.49 -4.00 8.79
N LEU A 6 -5.29 -2.74 8.37
CA LEU A 6 -4.53 -1.76 9.15
C LEU A 6 -5.44 -1.21 10.27
N ILE A 7 -4.99 -1.33 11.51
CA ILE A 7 -5.68 -0.80 12.69
C ILE A 7 -4.80 0.30 13.29
N VAL A 8 -5.40 1.46 13.54
CA VAL A 8 -4.75 2.60 14.20
C VAL A 8 -5.40 2.79 15.57
N SER A 9 -4.58 2.88 16.61
CA SER A 9 -5.00 3.22 17.97
C SER A 9 -4.25 4.47 18.42
N ALA A 10 -4.97 5.42 19.01
CA ALA A 10 -4.39 6.66 19.51
C ALA A 10 -5.21 7.18 20.70
N GLU A 11 -4.54 7.77 21.68
CA GLU A 11 -5.20 8.57 22.72
C GLU A 11 -5.48 9.97 22.17
N MET A 12 -6.75 10.37 22.20
CA MET A 12 -7.20 11.65 21.64
C MET A 12 -7.80 12.52 22.74
N ARG A 13 -7.47 13.82 22.74
CA ARG A 13 -8.05 14.83 23.64
C ARG A 13 -8.59 15.98 22.81
N ASN A 14 -9.87 16.31 22.99
CA ASN A 14 -10.57 17.37 22.25
C ASN A 14 -10.52 17.22 20.71
N ILE A 15 -10.37 16.00 20.19
CA ILE A 15 -10.41 15.69 18.75
C ILE A 15 -11.65 14.83 18.49
N ALA A 16 -12.51 15.28 17.59
CA ALA A 16 -13.74 14.57 17.22
C ALA A 16 -13.55 13.59 16.06
N LEU A 17 -12.55 13.80 15.21
CA LEU A 17 -12.33 13.01 14.01
C LEU A 17 -10.84 12.93 13.66
N LEU A 18 -10.32 11.71 13.67
CA LEU A 18 -9.02 11.39 13.08
C LEU A 18 -9.26 10.59 11.81
N GLN A 19 -9.05 11.24 10.68
CA GLN A 19 -9.11 10.61 9.37
C GLN A 19 -7.90 11.07 8.57
N PRO A 20 -7.37 10.24 7.67
CA PRO A 20 -6.34 10.71 6.78
C PRO A 20 -6.87 11.88 5.94
N GLN A 21 -6.07 12.95 5.83
CA GLN A 21 -6.51 14.25 5.36
C GLN A 21 -6.83 14.20 3.86
N ALA A 22 -8.11 14.10 3.52
CA ALA A 22 -8.60 14.26 2.15
C ALA A 22 -8.98 15.74 1.94
N SER A 23 -8.01 16.60 1.62
CA SER A 23 -8.33 17.97 1.21
C SER A 23 -8.94 17.95 -0.21
N SER A 24 -9.87 18.87 -0.44
CA SER A 24 -10.68 19.04 -1.66
C SER A 24 -9.92 18.90 -2.99
N ASP A 25 -8.63 19.27 -3.05
CA ASP A 25 -8.06 19.59 -4.36
C ASP A 25 -7.03 18.62 -4.96
N ASP A 26 -6.20 17.84 -4.24
CA ASP A 26 -5.46 16.73 -4.91
C ASP A 26 -4.58 15.79 -4.03
N THR A 27 -4.91 15.53 -2.77
CA THR A 27 -4.01 14.69 -1.94
C THR A 27 -4.49 13.25 -1.87
N THR A 28 -3.93 12.43 -2.75
CA THR A 28 -3.92 10.97 -2.58
C THR A 28 -3.22 10.63 -1.27
N ILE A 29 -3.94 10.05 -0.32
CA ILE A 29 -3.33 9.48 0.88
C ILE A 29 -2.41 8.36 0.42
N ASN A 30 -1.13 8.52 0.71
CA ASN A 30 -0.11 7.51 0.48
C ASN A 30 0.08 6.73 1.76
N TYR A 31 0.01 5.42 1.65
CA TYR A 31 0.33 4.48 2.70
C TYR A 31 1.73 3.93 2.43
N PHE A 32 2.59 3.93 3.45
CA PHE A 32 3.95 3.41 3.34
C PHE A 32 4.02 2.11 4.15
N PHE A 33 4.42 1.04 3.49
CA PHE A 33 4.52 -0.29 4.10
C PHE A 33 5.88 -0.91 3.80
N GLN A 34 6.50 -1.57 4.78
CA GLN A 34 7.44 -2.63 4.48
C GLN A 34 6.65 -3.87 4.06
N ALA A 35 7.01 -4.46 2.92
CA ALA A 35 6.30 -5.60 2.35
C ALA A 35 7.10 -6.89 2.56
N GLU A 36 6.46 -7.89 3.14
CA GLU A 36 6.99 -9.25 3.26
C GLU A 36 6.41 -10.15 2.17
N CYS A 37 7.23 -11.00 1.57
CA CYS A 37 6.76 -11.97 0.59
C CYS A 37 6.11 -13.17 1.28
N GLU A 38 4.88 -13.54 0.91
CA GLU A 38 4.20 -14.71 1.49
C GLU A 38 4.91 -16.05 1.16
N GLN A 39 5.77 -16.08 0.13
CA GLN A 39 6.41 -17.30 -0.38
C GLN A 39 7.86 -17.46 0.08
N CYS A 40 8.48 -16.42 0.66
CA CYS A 40 9.86 -16.44 1.13
C CYS A 40 10.07 -15.35 2.18
N ASP A 41 11.10 -15.47 3.01
CA ASP A 41 11.38 -14.53 4.10
C ASP A 41 11.95 -13.17 3.64
N TRP A 42 11.68 -12.78 2.38
CA TRP A 42 12.11 -11.50 1.84
C TRP A 42 11.22 -10.38 2.35
N VAL A 43 11.85 -9.33 2.90
CA VAL A 43 11.23 -8.08 3.31
C VAL A 43 11.81 -6.94 2.47
N SER A 44 10.96 -6.01 2.03
CA SER A 44 11.41 -4.86 1.26
C SER A 44 12.37 -3.99 2.08
N LEU A 45 13.53 -3.67 1.50
CA LEU A 45 14.52 -2.79 2.14
C LEU A 45 13.98 -1.36 2.29
N GLU A 46 13.31 -0.88 1.24
CA GLU A 46 12.66 0.42 1.21
C GLU A 46 11.15 0.29 1.43
N GLU A 47 10.53 1.37 1.91
CA GLU A 47 9.09 1.45 2.06
C GLU A 47 8.39 1.47 0.69
N VAL A 48 7.36 0.66 0.57
CA VAL A 48 6.49 0.63 -0.59
C VAL A 48 5.39 1.65 -0.40
N CYS A 49 5.36 2.66 -1.27
CA CYS A 49 4.28 3.64 -1.32
C CYS A 49 3.07 3.06 -2.06
N VAL A 50 1.92 3.00 -1.39
CA VAL A 50 0.65 2.51 -1.92
C VAL A 50 -0.37 3.62 -1.86
N SER A 51 -0.99 3.93 -3.00
CA SER A 51 -2.00 4.97 -3.10
C SER A 51 -3.31 4.41 -3.65
N LEU A 52 -4.43 4.64 -2.95
CA LEU A 52 -5.71 4.02 -3.31
C LEU A 52 -6.25 4.47 -4.68
N ARG A 53 -5.95 5.70 -5.10
CA ARG A 53 -6.38 6.21 -6.42
C ARG A 53 -5.48 5.77 -7.56
N VAL A 54 -4.19 5.52 -7.30
CA VAL A 54 -3.23 5.13 -8.33
C VAL A 54 -3.36 3.64 -8.60
N LYS A 55 -3.61 3.29 -9.87
CA LYS A 55 -3.61 1.91 -10.36
C LYS A 55 -2.39 1.71 -11.24
N GLU A 56 -1.66 0.63 -11.02
CA GLU A 56 -0.55 0.28 -11.88
C GLU A 56 -1.03 -0.12 -13.28
N LYS A 57 -0.21 0.17 -14.27
CA LYS A 57 -0.47 -0.28 -15.64
C LYS A 57 -0.28 -1.79 -15.70
N PRO A 58 -1.14 -2.52 -16.43
CA PRO A 58 -0.96 -3.95 -16.64
C PRO A 58 0.40 -4.22 -17.28
N THR A 59 1.14 -5.19 -16.75
CA THR A 59 2.34 -5.71 -17.41
C THR A 59 1.94 -6.46 -18.69
N ILE A 60 2.73 -6.28 -19.76
CA ILE A 60 2.48 -6.87 -21.08
C ILE A 60 2.34 -8.40 -20.93
N GLY A 61 1.15 -8.92 -21.24
CA GLY A 61 0.80 -10.35 -21.14
C GLY A 61 -0.39 -10.64 -20.21
N SER A 62 -0.78 -9.71 -19.33
CA SER A 62 -1.94 -9.89 -18.46
C SER A 62 -3.26 -9.62 -19.20
N ARG A 63 -3.96 -10.67 -19.67
CA ARG A 63 -5.34 -10.57 -20.18
C ARG A 63 -6.37 -10.26 -19.09
N ARG A 64 -6.00 -10.33 -17.80
CA ARG A 64 -6.87 -10.00 -16.68
C ARG A 64 -6.58 -8.57 -16.24
N ARG A 65 -7.64 -7.75 -16.17
CA ARG A 65 -7.60 -6.40 -15.62
C ARG A 65 -7.35 -6.46 -14.11
N ASN A 66 -6.12 -6.75 -13.71
CA ASN A 66 -5.69 -6.67 -12.32
C ASN A 66 -5.32 -5.22 -12.02
N HIS A 67 -6.20 -4.52 -11.30
CA HIS A 67 -6.01 -3.12 -10.92
C HIS A 67 -5.31 -3.04 -9.56
N ASN A 68 -4.08 -3.55 -9.51
CA ASN A 68 -3.24 -3.44 -8.33
C ASN A 68 -2.83 -1.98 -8.11
N ASN A 69 -2.66 -1.59 -6.86
CA ASN A 69 -2.19 -0.25 -6.50
C ASN A 69 -0.65 -0.17 -6.44
N ALA A 70 0.02 -1.31 -6.21
CA ALA A 70 1.47 -1.47 -6.24
C ALA A 70 1.82 -2.94 -6.54
N SER A 71 2.97 -3.17 -7.20
CA SER A 71 3.56 -4.48 -7.44
C SER A 71 5.06 -4.41 -7.21
N LEU A 72 5.59 -5.38 -6.48
CA LEU A 72 7.00 -5.46 -6.15
C LEU A 72 7.58 -6.76 -6.70
N ARG A 73 8.78 -6.67 -7.25
CA ARG A 73 9.57 -7.86 -7.60
C ARG A 73 10.49 -8.17 -6.45
N VAL A 74 10.41 -9.40 -5.95
CA VAL A 74 11.33 -9.91 -4.93
C VAL A 74 12.75 -9.86 -5.49
N GLY A 75 13.63 -9.09 -4.84
CA GLY A 75 15.04 -9.06 -5.17
C GLY A 75 15.78 -10.18 -4.44
N TYR A 76 16.47 -11.06 -5.16
CA TYR A 76 17.35 -12.04 -4.53
C TYR A 76 18.56 -11.33 -3.93
N ILE A 77 18.89 -11.65 -2.67
CA ILE A 77 20.21 -11.37 -2.11
C ILE A 77 21.14 -12.41 -2.74
N THR A 78 22.02 -12.00 -3.66
CA THR A 78 23.11 -12.84 -4.19
C THR A 78 24.30 -12.83 -3.24
#